data_AF-A0A934C2C5-F1
#
_entry.id   AF-A0A934C2C5-F1
#
_cell.length_a   1.000
_cell.length_b   1.000
_cell.length_c   1.000
_cell.angle_alpha   90.00
_cell.angle_beta   90.00
_cell.angle_gamma   90.00
#
_symmetry.space_group_name_H-M   'P 1'
#
loop_
_entity.id
_entity.type
_entity.pdbx_description
1 polymer ?
#
loop_
_entity_poly.entity_id
_entity_poly.type
_entity_poly.pdbx_seq_one_letter_code
_entity_poly.pdbx_strand_id
1 'polypeptide(L)'
;MARFTQNEYAAFIKPVAAALSNVLSQVDRELADQQKRLKTLLDEQIKLENQLDSIQDAKRQLDDTVLIYGLPSLGAIMLGLLLIPAVYKGTPAVDHIFQSGLLLELMTVFLLTSAILLLGASNKINAEVLGTLIGGISGYVLGKGKSRLDDRQK
;
A
#
# COMPACT_ATOMS: atom_id res chain seq x y z
N MET A 1 -48.79 63.33 30.53
CA MET A 1 -47.65 63.07 29.63
C MET A 1 -46.37 63.21 30.43
N ALA A 2 -45.79 62.10 30.92
CA ALA A 2 -44.58 62.13 31.72
C ALA A 2 -43.38 62.48 30.82
N ARG A 3 -42.74 63.62 31.07
CA ARG A 3 -41.49 64.01 30.42
C ARG A 3 -40.36 63.22 31.08
N PHE A 4 -40.02 62.08 30.51
CA PHE A 4 -38.79 61.39 30.86
C PHE A 4 -37.61 62.35 30.68
N THR A 5 -36.82 62.53 31.72
CA THR A 5 -35.69 63.46 31.69
C THR A 5 -34.57 62.84 30.86
N GLN A 6 -33.88 63.66 30.06
CA GLN A 6 -32.80 63.23 29.15
C GLN A 6 -31.69 62.43 29.87
N ASN A 7 -31.54 62.63 31.18
CA ASN A 7 -30.58 61.95 32.04
C ASN A 7 -30.92 60.47 32.30
N GLU A 8 -32.20 60.11 32.43
CA GLU A 8 -32.62 58.71 32.65
C GLU A 8 -32.40 57.85 31.40
N TYR A 9 -32.62 58.43 30.21
CA TYR A 9 -32.27 57.78 28.94
C TYR A 9 -30.76 57.57 28.81
N ALA A 10 -29.93 58.56 29.16
CA ALA A 10 -28.47 58.43 29.09
C ALA A 10 -27.93 57.34 30.05
N ALA A 11 -28.55 57.18 31.22
CA ALA A 11 -28.20 56.15 32.19
C ALA A 11 -28.55 54.73 31.69
N PHE A 12 -29.64 54.58 30.94
CA PHE A 12 -30.07 53.30 30.38
C PHE A 12 -29.31 52.89 29.10
N ILE A 13 -28.94 53.85 28.24
CA ILE A 13 -28.28 53.57 26.95
C ILE A 13 -26.81 53.17 27.13
N LYS A 14 -26.09 53.73 28.12
CA LYS A 14 -24.68 53.38 28.38
C LYS A 14 -24.42 51.88 28.61
N PRO A 15 -25.13 51.17 29.51
CA PRO A 15 -24.89 49.75 29.72
C PRO A 15 -25.30 48.90 28.52
N VAL A 16 -26.35 49.31 27.77
CA VAL A 16 -26.76 48.63 26.53
C VAL A 16 -25.69 48.77 25.45
N ALA A 17 -25.13 49.97 25.26
CA ALA A 17 -24.05 50.20 24.31
C ALA A 17 -22.78 49.42 24.68
N ALA A 18 -22.44 49.35 25.98
CA ALA A 18 -21.31 48.57 26.48
C ALA A 18 -21.52 47.05 26.31
N ALA A 19 -22.75 46.56 26.55
CA ALA A 19 -23.10 45.17 26.32
C ALA A 19 -23.00 44.82 24.82
N LEU A 20 -23.47 45.71 23.94
CA LEU A 20 -23.41 45.53 22.49
C LEU A 20 -21.95 45.48 21.98
N SER A 21 -21.09 46.38 22.47
CA SER A 21 -19.66 46.36 22.10
C SER A 21 -18.95 45.10 22.56
N ASN A 22 -19.32 44.56 23.74
CA ASN A 22 -18.75 43.32 24.24
C ASN A 22 -19.15 42.13 23.37
N VAL A 23 -20.43 42.03 23.00
CA VAL A 23 -20.95 40.98 22.10
C VAL A 23 -20.30 41.07 20.72
N LEU A 24 -20.21 42.27 20.14
CA LEU A 24 -19.53 42.46 18.85
C LEU A 24 -18.06 42.01 18.91
N SER A 25 -17.34 42.36 19.98
CA SER A 25 -15.95 41.93 20.15
C SER A 25 -15.78 40.43 20.37
N GLN A 26 -16.81 39.72 20.86
CA GLN A 26 -16.80 38.26 21.00
C GLN A 26 -17.05 37.61 19.66
N VAL A 27 -18.01 38.11 18.88
CA VAL A 27 -18.31 37.62 17.53
C VAL A 27 -17.12 37.83 16.60
N ASP A 28 -16.45 38.98 16.65
CA ASP A 28 -15.24 39.24 15.86
C ASP A 28 -14.10 38.28 16.22
N ARG A 29 -13.94 37.96 17.51
CA ARG A 29 -12.94 37.00 17.98
C ARG A 29 -13.27 35.58 17.53
N GLU A 30 -14.53 35.16 17.61
CA GLU A 30 -14.96 33.85 17.12
C GLU A 30 -14.79 33.71 15.61
N LEU A 31 -15.10 34.76 14.84
CA LEU A 31 -14.86 34.77 13.40
C LEU A 31 -13.38 34.65 13.06
N ALA A 32 -12.51 35.38 13.77
CA ALA A 32 -11.06 35.28 13.59
C ALA A 32 -10.54 33.88 13.93
N ASP A 33 -11.03 33.27 15.01
CA ASP A 33 -10.66 31.92 15.42
C ASP A 33 -11.16 30.86 14.42
N GLN A 34 -12.38 31.00 13.90
CA GLN A 34 -12.90 30.10 12.87
C GLN A 34 -12.11 30.20 11.56
N GLN A 35 -11.77 31.42 11.12
CA GLN A 35 -10.92 31.61 9.95
C GLN A 35 -9.54 30.99 10.14
N LYS A 36 -8.97 31.10 11.35
CA LYS A 36 -7.69 30.47 11.68
C LYS A 36 -7.77 28.95 11.62
N ARG A 37 -8.81 28.35 12.20
CA ARG A 37 -9.05 26.90 12.14
C ARG A 37 -9.24 26.41 10.71
N LEU A 38 -9.99 27.14 9.89
CA LEU A 38 -10.17 26.82 8.47
C LEU A 38 -8.84 26.83 7.71
N LYS A 39 -7.98 27.83 7.96
CA LYS A 39 -6.64 27.87 7.37
C LYS A 39 -5.78 26.69 7.84
N THR A 40 -5.79 26.37 9.13
CA THR A 40 -5.02 25.23 9.66
C THR A 40 -5.50 23.91 9.05
N LEU A 41 -6.80 23.70 8.91
CA LEU A 41 -7.36 22.50 8.27
C LEU A 41 -7.00 22.41 6.79
N LEU A 42 -7.02 23.53 6.06
CA LEU A 42 -6.56 23.58 4.66
C LEU A 42 -5.06 23.25 4.57
N ASP A 43 -4.23 23.82 5.44
CA ASP A 43 -2.80 23.54 5.48
C ASP A 43 -2.50 22.06 5.83
N GLU A 44 -3.27 21.48 6.75
CA GLU A 44 -3.18 20.04 7.05
C GLU A 44 -3.60 19.18 5.88
N GLN A 45 -4.68 19.54 5.17
CA GLN A 45 -5.12 18.81 3.98
C GLN A 45 -4.07 18.85 2.87
N ILE A 46 -3.46 20.01 2.62
CA ILE A 46 -2.38 20.18 1.64
C ILE A 46 -1.15 19.35 2.05
N LYS A 47 -0.81 19.29 3.35
CA LYS A 47 0.28 18.44 3.84
C LYS A 47 0.01 16.95 3.64
N LEU A 48 -1.22 16.51 3.92
CA LEU A 48 -1.66 15.13 3.71
C LEU A 48 -1.62 14.78 2.22
N GLU A 49 -2.09 15.66 1.34
CA GLU A 49 -2.05 15.48 -0.11
C GLU A 49 -0.61 15.35 -0.62
N ASN A 50 0.29 16.25 -0.20
CA ASN A 50 1.72 16.16 -0.54
C ASN A 50 2.38 14.87 -0.01
N GLN A 51 1.96 14.37 1.16
CA GLN A 51 2.45 13.09 1.68
C GLN A 51 1.93 11.91 0.86
N LEU A 52 0.66 11.93 0.46
CA LEU A 52 0.10 10.90 -0.42
C LEU A 52 0.82 10.87 -1.78
N ASP A 53 1.06 12.02 -2.40
CA ASP A 53 1.78 12.11 -3.68
C ASP A 53 3.20 11.54 -3.56
N SER A 54 3.92 11.86 -2.47
CA SER A 54 5.27 11.32 -2.25
C SER A 54 5.31 9.79 -2.07
N ILE A 55 4.26 9.21 -1.46
CA ILE A 55 4.13 7.76 -1.31
C ILE A 55 3.73 7.11 -2.64
N GLN A 56 2.87 7.78 -3.41
CA GLN A 56 2.40 7.29 -4.70
C GLN A 56 3.53 7.30 -5.74
N ASP A 57 4.37 8.33 -5.75
CA ASP A 57 5.56 8.42 -6.59
C ASP A 57 6.62 7.38 -6.21
N ALA A 58 6.85 7.15 -4.92
CA ALA A 58 7.76 6.10 -4.45
C ALA A 58 7.26 4.70 -4.86
N LYS A 59 5.95 4.44 -4.75
CA LYS A 59 5.34 3.21 -5.26
C LYS A 59 5.48 3.06 -6.77
N ARG A 60 5.28 4.14 -7.53
CA ARG A 60 5.35 4.11 -9.00
C ARG A 60 6.76 3.84 -9.51
N GLN A 61 7.78 4.42 -8.86
CA GLN A 61 9.19 4.14 -9.19
C GLN A 61 9.60 2.70 -8.87
N LEU A 62 9.11 2.13 -7.76
CA LEU A 62 9.32 0.73 -7.41
C LEU A 62 8.61 -0.19 -8.42
N ASP A 63 7.37 0.11 -8.79
CA ASP A 63 6.60 -0.67 -9.77
C ASP A 63 7.31 -0.73 -11.13
N ASP A 64 7.76 0.40 -11.67
CA ASP A 64 8.40 0.45 -12.98
C ASP A 64 9.78 -0.23 -12.98
N THR A 65 10.58 -0.04 -11.93
CA THR A 65 11.91 -0.67 -11.82
C THR A 65 11.82 -2.18 -11.65
N VAL A 66 10.93 -2.66 -10.77
CA VAL A 66 10.73 -4.10 -10.55
C VAL A 66 10.17 -4.76 -11.80
N LEU A 67 9.33 -4.09 -12.59
CA LEU A 67 8.78 -4.68 -13.79
C LEU A 67 9.79 -4.70 -14.95
N ILE A 68 10.54 -3.60 -15.14
CA ILE A 68 11.56 -3.47 -16.19
C ILE A 68 12.71 -4.46 -16.00
N TYR A 69 13.18 -4.67 -14.76
CA TYR A 69 14.31 -5.57 -14.49
C TYR A 69 13.86 -6.96 -14.02
N GLY A 70 12.76 -7.06 -13.29
CA GLY A 70 12.25 -8.31 -12.72
C GLY A 70 11.73 -9.28 -13.78
N LEU A 71 11.00 -8.79 -14.78
CA LEU A 71 10.46 -9.64 -15.84
C LEU A 71 11.58 -10.26 -16.73
N PRO A 72 12.56 -9.50 -17.25
CA PRO A 72 13.65 -10.09 -18.03
C PRO A 72 14.61 -10.93 -17.17
N SER A 73 14.82 -10.61 -15.89
CA SER A 73 15.64 -11.47 -15.01
C SER A 73 15.00 -12.84 -14.76
N LEU A 74 13.68 -12.89 -14.54
CA LEU A 74 12.93 -14.15 -14.46
C LEU A 74 13.03 -14.94 -15.78
N GLY A 75 12.87 -14.25 -16.91
CA GLY A 75 13.05 -14.84 -18.24
C GLY A 75 14.45 -15.42 -18.44
N ALA A 76 15.49 -14.68 -18.05
CA ALA A 76 16.88 -15.11 -18.13
C ALA A 76 17.18 -16.33 -17.23
N ILE A 77 16.63 -16.36 -16.02
CA ILE A 77 16.73 -17.53 -15.12
C ILE A 77 16.07 -18.74 -15.77
N MET A 78 14.88 -18.58 -16.36
CA MET A 78 14.18 -19.67 -17.04
C MET A 78 14.96 -20.21 -18.24
N LEU A 79 15.51 -19.32 -19.06
CA LEU A 79 16.35 -19.66 -20.21
C LEU A 79 17.65 -20.34 -19.78
N GLY A 80 18.29 -19.83 -18.72
CA GLY A 80 19.48 -20.44 -18.13
C GLY A 80 19.20 -21.84 -17.60
N LEU A 81 18.09 -22.03 -16.89
CA LEU A 81 17.69 -23.34 -16.37
C LEU A 81 17.46 -24.37 -17.49
N LEU A 82 16.93 -23.92 -18.64
CA LEU A 82 16.70 -24.77 -19.81
C LEU A 82 17.99 -25.07 -20.58
N LEU A 83 18.95 -24.14 -20.57
CA LEU A 83 20.27 -24.29 -21.20
C LEU A 83 21.22 -25.21 -20.43
N ILE A 84 21.17 -25.25 -19.10
CA ILE A 84 22.03 -26.11 -18.26
C ILE A 84 21.99 -27.59 -18.71
N PRO A 85 20.83 -28.27 -18.79
CA PRO A 85 20.79 -29.66 -19.24
C PRO A 85 21.11 -29.81 -20.73
N ALA A 86 20.89 -28.76 -21.54
CA ALA A 86 21.22 -28.80 -22.97
C ALA A 86 22.74 -28.77 -23.23
N VAL A 87 23.49 -28.02 -22.42
CA VAL A 87 24.95 -27.87 -22.54
C VAL A 87 25.70 -29.00 -21.84
N TYR A 88 25.18 -29.53 -20.73
CA TYR A 88 25.84 -30.56 -19.90
C TYR A 88 25.41 -32.00 -20.19
N LYS A 89 24.83 -32.28 -21.38
CA LYS A 89 24.51 -33.64 -21.83
C LYS A 89 25.79 -34.51 -21.80
N GLY A 90 25.91 -35.39 -20.81
CA GLY A 90 27.06 -36.29 -20.64
C GLY A 90 27.63 -36.39 -19.22
N THR A 91 27.12 -35.61 -18.26
CA THR A 91 27.55 -35.75 -16.85
C THR A 91 26.56 -36.65 -16.09
N PRO A 92 26.96 -37.82 -15.57
CA PRO A 92 26.04 -38.76 -14.91
C PRO A 92 25.38 -38.19 -13.64
N ALA A 93 26.00 -37.20 -13.00
CA ALA A 93 25.42 -36.48 -11.87
C ALA A 93 24.20 -35.61 -12.27
N VAL A 94 24.21 -35.04 -13.48
CA VAL A 94 23.11 -34.23 -13.99
C VAL A 94 21.95 -35.14 -14.37
N ASP A 95 22.22 -36.27 -15.02
CA ASP A 95 21.17 -37.22 -15.43
C ASP A 95 20.40 -37.80 -14.25
N HIS A 96 21.05 -38.20 -13.15
CA HIS A 96 20.35 -38.74 -11.98
C HIS A 96 19.49 -37.70 -11.26
N ILE A 97 19.94 -36.45 -11.21
CA ILE A 97 19.19 -35.36 -10.58
C ILE A 97 17.97 -35.00 -11.43
N PHE A 98 18.13 -34.92 -12.76
CA PHE A 98 17.02 -34.63 -13.67
C PHE A 98 16.03 -35.80 -13.79
N GLN A 99 16.49 -37.05 -13.73
CA GLN A 99 15.63 -38.24 -13.73
C GLN A 99 14.68 -38.29 -12.54
N SER A 100 15.07 -37.73 -11.39
CA SER A 100 14.22 -37.71 -10.20
C SER A 100 12.98 -36.83 -10.37
N GLY A 101 12.96 -35.92 -11.35
CA GLY A 101 11.90 -34.94 -11.62
C GLY A 101 11.63 -33.95 -10.49
N LEU A 102 12.14 -34.22 -9.28
CA LEU A 102 11.91 -33.49 -8.04
C LEU A 102 12.59 -32.12 -8.09
N LEU A 103 13.84 -32.05 -8.55
CA LEU A 103 14.55 -30.78 -8.64
C LEU A 103 13.84 -29.83 -9.63
N LEU A 104 13.42 -30.35 -10.78
CA LEU A 104 12.73 -29.56 -11.79
C LEU A 104 11.36 -29.09 -11.28
N GLU A 105 10.59 -29.95 -10.62
CA GLU A 105 9.32 -29.58 -10.00
C GLU A 105 9.52 -28.50 -8.91
N LEU A 106 10.48 -28.68 -8.00
CA LEU A 106 10.78 -27.70 -6.94
C LEU A 106 11.24 -26.36 -7.52
N MET A 107 12.07 -26.39 -8.57
CA MET A 107 12.53 -25.21 -9.29
C MET A 107 11.36 -24.49 -9.97
N THR A 108 10.45 -25.20 -10.63
CA THR A 108 9.29 -24.58 -11.27
C THR A 108 8.38 -23.93 -10.24
N VAL A 109 8.12 -24.59 -9.10
CA VAL A 109 7.31 -24.01 -8.03
C VAL A 109 7.99 -22.78 -7.42
N PHE A 110 9.30 -22.85 -7.17
CA PHE A 110 10.06 -21.71 -6.69
C PHE A 110 9.96 -20.53 -7.65
N LEU A 111 10.15 -20.77 -8.96
CA LEU A 111 10.10 -19.75 -10.01
C LEU A 111 8.69 -19.14 -10.13
N LEU A 112 7.63 -19.96 -10.05
CA LEU A 112 6.24 -19.51 -10.08
C LEU A 112 5.90 -18.68 -8.83
N THR A 113 6.40 -19.08 -7.66
CA THR A 113 6.26 -18.34 -6.40
C THR A 113 6.99 -17.00 -6.47
N SER A 114 8.23 -16.98 -6.98
CA SER A 114 8.99 -15.74 -7.19
C SER A 114 8.28 -14.80 -8.16
N ALA A 115 7.71 -15.31 -9.26
CA ALA A 115 6.95 -14.51 -10.21
C ALA A 115 5.69 -13.91 -9.59
N ILE A 116 4.96 -14.69 -8.80
CA ILE A 116 3.77 -14.22 -8.06
C ILE A 116 4.16 -13.15 -7.04
N LEU A 117 5.23 -13.36 -6.27
CA LEU A 117 5.75 -12.37 -5.32
C LEU A 117 6.18 -11.09 -6.03
N LEU A 118 6.79 -11.19 -7.21
CA LEU A 118 7.20 -10.04 -8.01
C LEU A 118 5.99 -9.26 -8.52
N LEU A 119 4.97 -9.95 -9.04
CA LEU A 119 3.70 -9.35 -9.45
C LEU A 119 2.95 -8.71 -8.26
N GLY A 120 3.03 -9.32 -7.08
CA GLY A 120 2.49 -8.76 -5.83
C GLY A 120 3.24 -7.52 -5.36
N ALA A 121 4.57 -7.54 -5.44
CA ALA A 121 5.42 -6.39 -5.10
C ALA A 121 5.16 -5.20 -6.05
N SER A 122 4.86 -5.46 -7.32
CA SER A 122 4.49 -4.45 -8.32
C SER A 122 3.01 -4.00 -8.26
N ASN A 123 2.27 -4.34 -7.20
CA ASN A 123 0.83 -4.08 -7.04
C ASN A 123 -0.04 -4.48 -8.26
N LYS A 124 0.42 -5.42 -9.11
CA LYS A 124 -0.33 -5.87 -10.30
C LYS A 124 -1.45 -6.85 -9.96
N ILE A 125 -1.36 -7.47 -8.78
CA ILE A 125 -2.37 -8.37 -8.24
C ILE A 125 -2.78 -7.90 -6.85
N ASN A 126 -4.07 -7.99 -6.56
CA ASN A 126 -4.61 -7.67 -5.25
C ASN A 126 -4.01 -8.62 -4.18
N ALA A 127 -3.74 -8.11 -2.98
CA ALA A 127 -3.16 -8.87 -1.87
C ALA A 127 -3.97 -10.13 -1.52
N GLU A 128 -5.29 -10.09 -1.70
CA GLU A 128 -6.19 -11.23 -1.51
C GLU A 128 -5.94 -12.36 -2.53
N VAL A 129 -5.73 -11.99 -3.79
CA VAL A 129 -5.39 -12.93 -4.88
C VAL A 129 -3.98 -13.50 -4.66
N LEU A 130 -3.05 -12.67 -4.21
CA LEU A 130 -1.68 -13.09 -3.87
C LEU A 130 -1.68 -14.17 -2.79
N GLY A 131 -2.42 -13.96 -1.70
CA GLY A 131 -2.55 -14.93 -0.60
C GLY A 131 -3.18 -16.24 -1.07
N THR A 132 -4.20 -16.16 -1.94
CA THR A 132 -4.86 -17.34 -2.50
C THR A 132 -3.92 -18.14 -3.41
N LEU A 133 -3.14 -17.47 -4.27
CA LEU A 133 -2.16 -18.13 -5.15
C LEU A 133 -1.03 -18.79 -4.37
N ILE A 134 -0.47 -18.09 -3.37
CA ILE A 134 0.58 -18.66 -2.51
C ILE A 134 0.01 -19.83 -1.70
N GLY A 135 -1.19 -19.71 -1.15
CA GLY A 135 -1.88 -20.79 -0.44
C GLY A 135 -2.12 -22.01 -1.33
N GLY A 136 -2.55 -21.81 -2.57
CA GLY A 136 -2.76 -22.88 -3.55
C GLY A 136 -1.46 -23.61 -3.91
N ILE A 137 -0.38 -22.88 -4.17
CA ILE A 137 0.94 -23.47 -4.45
C ILE A 137 1.48 -24.22 -3.23
N SER A 138 1.35 -23.64 -2.04
CA SER A 138 1.77 -24.28 -0.79
C SER A 138 1.03 -25.60 -0.58
N GLY A 139 -0.29 -25.61 -0.79
CA GLY A 139 -1.13 -26.79 -0.71
C GLY A 139 -0.75 -27.85 -1.75
N TYR A 140 -0.45 -27.44 -2.98
CA TYR A 140 0.02 -28.33 -4.05
C TYR A 140 1.35 -29.01 -3.69
N VAL A 141 2.33 -28.25 -3.18
CA VAL A 141 3.65 -28.79 -2.78
C VAL A 141 3.53 -29.77 -1.61
N LEU A 142 2.77 -29.40 -0.57
CA LEU A 142 2.51 -30.25 0.58
C LEU A 142 1.78 -31.55 0.19
N GLY A 143 0.77 -31.45 -0.68
CA GLY A 143 0.02 -32.60 -1.18
C GLY A 143 0.87 -33.58 -1.99
N LYS A 144 1.71 -33.06 -2.89
CA LYS A 144 2.67 -33.86 -3.68
C LYS A 144 3.70 -34.59 -2.82
N GLY A 145 4.19 -33.94 -1.75
CA GLY A 145 5.11 -34.56 -0.80
C GLY A 145 4.50 -35.79 -0.12
N LYS A 146 3.22 -35.71 0.26
CA LYS A 146 2.50 -36.80 0.93
C LYS A 146 2.24 -37.99 0.01
N SER A 147 1.77 -37.78 -1.22
CA SER A 147 1.52 -38.88 -2.18
C SER A 147 2.78 -39.70 -2.48
N ARG A 148 3.97 -39.07 -2.53
CA ARG A 148 5.23 -39.77 -2.76
C ARG A 148 5.68 -40.64 -1.58
N LEU A 149 5.27 -40.30 -0.36
CA LEU A 149 5.56 -41.10 0.83
C LEU A 149 4.67 -42.35 0.89
N ASP A 150 3.39 -42.22 0.54
CA ASP A 150 2.46 -43.35 0.44
C ASP A 150 2.88 -44.34 -0.65
N ASP A 151 3.32 -43.86 -1.83
CA ASP A 151 3.77 -44.72 -2.94
C ASP A 151 5.05 -45.52 -2.61
N ARG A 152 5.85 -45.10 -1.62
CA ARG A 152 7.05 -45.83 -1.18
C ARG A 152 6.78 -46.89 -0.11
N GLN A 153 5.58 -46.93 0.45
CA GLN A 153 5.19 -47.92 1.48
C GLN A 153 4.38 -49.10 0.92
N LYS A 154 4.08 -49.11 -0.38
CA LYS A 154 3.54 -50.26 -1.11
C LYS A 154 4.66 -51.01 -1.83
#